data_AF-A0A6B2AR98-F1
#
_entry.id   AF-A0A6B2AR98-F1
#
_cell.length_a   1.000
_cell.length_b   1.000
_cell.length_c   1.000
_cell.angle_alpha   90.00
_cell.angle_beta   90.00
_cell.angle_gamma   90.00
#
_symmetry.space_group_name_H-M   'P 1'
#
loop_
_entity.id
_entity.type
_entity.pdbx_description
1 polymer ?
#
loop_
_entity_poly.entity_id
_entity_poly.type
_entity_poly.pdbx_seq_one_letter_code
_entity_poly.pdbx_strand_id
1 'polypeptide(L)'
;MTEQKIYGVEGESEDFRAAVASAQRTFRFFWREMSWERRRIVKALDLAAVKVSFTTDSADPDSPSVENMWVTDVDFDGLTLSGILMNEPVWVSSINAGDPVSVSLDRLNDWVYVFGGRAFGGFTIDALRSGMSAAERVEHDQAWGLDFGEAGTVMLVPPAEGKSPVCFTRALDSASDKRALNKLERLEHPMGLNAQGAVEEGLRDDPGLATDYDDSGWQMIHRETLAGNCNFVATLLYMGADSAATNSNGHDVLTLARIAGWPRTIELLEGDRSNLEKHVQRRGFPAWPIGLTMAVIGVVGLYFAALSQSTGSLIVRNDSLLSTGLFIALVWFLGQGLILCTGPWYFRLRERTPIWGKARALDLLAMLIGVLLAFFLHDHLGNYLHSL
;
A
#
# COMPACT_ATOMS: atom_id res chain seq x y z
N MET A 1 14.58 -22.63 -6.42
CA MET A 1 13.33 -23.38 -6.21
C MET A 1 13.62 -24.42 -5.15
N THR A 2 13.44 -24.06 -3.89
CA THR A 2 13.48 -25.00 -2.77
C THR A 2 12.23 -25.88 -2.89
N GLU A 3 12.39 -27.20 -2.87
CA GLU A 3 11.26 -28.12 -2.80
C GLU A 3 10.42 -27.76 -1.56
N GLN A 4 9.21 -27.24 -1.78
CA GLN A 4 8.28 -26.94 -0.69
C GLN A 4 7.78 -28.28 -0.14
N LYS A 5 8.24 -28.65 1.04
CA LYS A 5 7.79 -29.84 1.74
C LYS A 5 6.39 -29.56 2.29
N ILE A 6 5.38 -30.22 1.72
CA ILE A 6 3.99 -30.15 2.18
C ILE A 6 3.79 -31.23 3.24
N TYR A 7 3.42 -30.83 4.45
CA TYR A 7 3.05 -31.73 5.54
C TYR A 7 1.53 -31.96 5.46
N GLY A 8 1.14 -33.04 4.78
CA GLY A 8 -0.26 -33.44 4.64
C GLY A 8 -0.58 -34.66 5.50
N VAL A 9 -1.87 -34.83 5.80
CA VAL A 9 -2.43 -36.07 6.35
C VAL A 9 -2.55 -37.11 5.23
N GLU A 10 -2.32 -38.39 5.52
CA GLU A 10 -2.53 -39.48 4.54
C GLU A 10 -3.98 -39.45 4.02
N GLY A 11 -4.15 -39.48 2.69
CA GLY A 11 -5.47 -39.43 2.04
C GLY A 11 -5.96 -38.03 1.66
N GLU A 12 -5.17 -36.98 1.84
CA GLU A 12 -5.53 -35.62 1.40
C GLU A 12 -5.74 -35.51 -0.13
N SER A 13 -6.80 -34.80 -0.52
CA SER A 13 -7.14 -34.58 -1.93
C SER A 13 -6.10 -33.72 -2.66
N GLU A 14 -6.01 -33.86 -3.99
CA GLU A 14 -5.13 -33.01 -4.81
C GLU A 14 -5.48 -31.52 -4.68
N ASP A 15 -6.77 -31.21 -4.60
CA ASP A 15 -7.29 -29.86 -4.42
C ASP A 15 -6.83 -29.24 -3.09
N PHE A 16 -6.77 -30.02 -2.01
CA PHE A 16 -6.30 -29.55 -0.72
C PHE A 16 -4.79 -29.27 -0.74
N ARG A 17 -3.99 -30.16 -1.33
CA ARG A 17 -2.54 -29.93 -1.50
C ARG A 17 -2.25 -28.71 -2.36
N ALA A 18 -3.03 -28.47 -3.41
CA ALA A 18 -2.94 -27.27 -4.24
C ALA A 18 -3.31 -25.99 -3.47
N ALA A 19 -4.28 -26.08 -2.55
CA ALA A 19 -4.66 -24.99 -1.66
C ALA A 19 -3.52 -24.60 -0.71
N VAL A 20 -2.88 -25.59 -0.07
CA VAL A 20 -1.72 -25.37 0.80
C VAL A 20 -0.57 -24.73 0.04
N ALA A 21 -0.24 -25.23 -1.15
CA ALA A 21 0.80 -24.64 -1.99
C ALA A 21 0.48 -23.18 -2.38
N SER A 22 -0.78 -22.87 -2.65
CA SER A 22 -1.23 -21.52 -2.97
C SER A 22 -1.16 -20.58 -1.76
N ALA A 23 -1.51 -21.07 -0.56
CA ALA A 23 -1.34 -20.33 0.69
C ALA A 23 0.14 -20.02 0.96
N GLN A 24 1.01 -21.03 0.92
CA GLN A 24 2.46 -20.84 1.07
C GLN A 24 3.01 -19.84 0.03
N ARG A 25 2.60 -19.96 -1.24
CA ARG A 25 3.02 -19.05 -2.31
C ARG A 25 2.58 -17.61 -2.06
N THR A 26 1.50 -17.37 -1.33
CA THR A 26 0.93 -16.02 -1.15
C THR A 26 1.09 -15.48 0.26
N PHE A 27 1.77 -16.21 1.16
CA PHE A 27 2.01 -15.80 2.54
C PHE A 27 2.63 -14.40 2.69
N ARG A 28 3.45 -13.97 1.72
CA ARG A 28 4.01 -12.60 1.70
C ARG A 28 2.93 -11.50 1.80
N PHE A 29 1.73 -11.72 1.24
CA PHE A 29 0.64 -10.74 1.32
C PHE A 29 0.11 -10.62 2.75
N PHE A 30 -0.12 -11.76 3.42
CA PHE A 30 -0.47 -11.78 4.84
C PHE A 30 0.59 -11.06 5.68
N TRP A 31 1.87 -11.40 5.47
CA TRP A 31 2.95 -10.80 6.24
C TRP A 31 3.05 -9.28 6.02
N ARG A 32 2.86 -8.82 4.78
CA ARG A 32 2.84 -7.38 4.48
C ARG A 32 1.74 -6.66 5.24
N GLU A 33 0.52 -7.20 5.26
CA GLU A 33 -0.59 -6.62 6.04
C GLU A 33 -0.28 -6.63 7.55
N MET A 34 0.22 -7.74 8.08
CA MET A 34 0.62 -7.85 9.49
C MET A 34 1.69 -6.84 9.89
N SER A 35 2.67 -6.57 9.01
CA SER A 35 3.68 -5.54 9.25
C SER A 35 3.02 -4.17 9.49
N TRP A 36 1.98 -3.82 8.71
CA TRP A 36 1.26 -2.56 8.85
C TRP A 36 0.33 -2.55 10.05
N GLU A 37 -0.33 -3.66 10.34
CA GLU A 37 -1.23 -3.81 11.47
C GLU A 37 -0.52 -3.60 12.82
N ARG A 38 0.74 -4.04 12.92
CA ARG A 38 1.57 -3.81 14.11
C ARG A 38 1.86 -2.35 14.39
N ARG A 39 1.92 -1.52 13.34
CA ARG A 39 2.16 -0.07 13.46
C ARG A 39 0.91 0.69 13.89
N ARG A 40 -0.26 0.05 13.91
CA ARG A 40 -1.52 0.70 14.31
C ARG A 40 -1.71 0.67 15.82
N ILE A 41 -2.12 1.82 16.36
CA ILE A 41 -2.60 1.97 17.74
C ILE A 41 -3.94 1.25 17.91
N VAL A 42 -4.88 1.49 16.99
CA VAL A 42 -6.18 0.80 16.95
C VAL A 42 -6.12 -0.26 15.86
N LYS A 43 -6.28 -1.52 16.26
CA LYS A 43 -6.27 -2.66 15.33
C LYS A 43 -7.41 -2.53 14.32
N ALA A 44 -7.09 -2.79 13.06
CA ALA A 44 -8.01 -2.75 11.94
C ALA A 44 -8.42 -4.15 11.48
N LEU A 45 -7.60 -5.17 11.78
CA LEU A 45 -7.92 -6.56 11.48
C LEU A 45 -8.78 -7.15 12.60
N ASP A 46 -9.87 -7.81 12.23
CA ASP A 46 -10.76 -8.50 13.18
C ASP A 46 -10.13 -9.83 13.66
N LEU A 47 -9.32 -10.45 12.80
CA LEU A 47 -8.57 -11.69 13.04
C LEU A 47 -7.35 -11.72 12.12
N ALA A 48 -6.23 -12.26 12.59
CA ALA A 48 -5.12 -12.67 11.75
C ALA A 48 -4.48 -13.93 12.32
N ALA A 49 -4.48 -15.01 11.55
CA ALA A 49 -4.00 -16.31 11.99
C ALA A 49 -3.33 -17.08 10.86
N VAL A 50 -2.38 -17.93 11.22
CA VAL A 50 -1.77 -18.92 10.33
C VAL A 50 -2.09 -20.31 10.82
N LYS A 51 -2.31 -21.26 9.90
CA LYS A 51 -2.50 -22.66 10.20
C LYS A 51 -1.19 -23.40 9.98
N VAL A 52 -0.72 -24.14 10.97
CA VAL A 52 0.59 -24.79 10.98
C VAL A 52 0.43 -26.27 11.32
N SER A 53 1.23 -27.12 10.68
CA SER A 53 1.31 -28.56 10.97
C SER A 53 2.29 -28.88 12.10
N PHE A 54 1.81 -29.53 13.16
CA PHE A 54 2.61 -30.06 14.26
C PHE A 54 2.69 -31.58 14.16
N THR A 55 3.87 -32.16 14.42
CA THR A 55 4.01 -33.62 14.44
C THR A 55 3.33 -34.18 15.69
N THR A 56 2.52 -35.22 15.54
CA THR A 56 1.83 -35.87 16.65
C THR A 56 2.78 -36.80 17.43
N ASP A 57 2.53 -36.95 18.73
CA ASP A 57 3.28 -37.80 19.65
C ASP A 57 2.43 -38.96 20.22
N SER A 58 1.24 -39.16 19.65
CA SER A 58 0.30 -40.20 20.06
C SER A 58 0.78 -41.61 19.69
N ALA A 59 0.55 -42.57 20.59
CA ALA A 59 0.74 -44.00 20.34
C ALA A 59 -0.48 -44.65 19.66
N ASP A 60 -1.55 -43.88 19.42
CA ASP A 60 -2.77 -44.35 18.77
C ASP A 60 -2.53 -44.63 17.27
N PRO A 61 -2.76 -45.86 16.78
CA PRO A 61 -2.65 -46.20 15.36
C PRO A 61 -3.55 -45.36 14.45
N ASP A 62 -4.65 -44.81 14.96
CA ASP A 62 -5.58 -43.97 14.21
C ASP A 62 -5.21 -42.47 14.26
N SER A 63 -4.14 -42.11 14.98
CA SER A 63 -3.70 -40.72 15.05
C SER A 63 -3.09 -40.27 13.70
N PRO A 64 -3.40 -39.05 13.23
CA PRO A 64 -2.78 -38.52 12.03
C PRO A 64 -1.28 -38.27 12.28
N SER A 65 -0.46 -38.33 11.23
CA SER A 65 0.98 -38.03 11.33
C SER A 65 1.27 -36.58 11.73
N VAL A 66 0.33 -35.68 11.42
CA VAL A 66 0.39 -34.26 11.77
C VAL A 66 -0.99 -33.75 12.21
N GLU A 67 -0.98 -32.84 13.18
CA GLU A 67 -2.16 -32.07 13.58
C GLU A 67 -2.01 -30.62 13.09
N ASN A 68 -3.01 -30.12 12.38
CA ASN A 68 -2.98 -28.76 11.82
C ASN A 68 -3.77 -27.79 12.70
N MET A 69 -3.08 -26.80 13.28
CA MET A 69 -3.65 -25.88 14.27
C MET A 69 -3.42 -24.43 13.89
N TRP A 70 -4.31 -23.54 14.32
CA TRP A 70 -4.22 -22.11 14.11
C TRP A 70 -3.36 -21.44 15.18
N VAL A 71 -2.59 -20.45 14.75
CA VAL A 71 -1.69 -19.63 15.54
C VAL A 71 -2.00 -18.16 15.27
N THR A 72 -2.21 -17.38 16.33
CA THR A 72 -2.44 -15.93 16.31
C THR A 72 -1.20 -15.16 16.76
N ASP A 73 -1.27 -13.82 16.80
CA ASP A 73 -0.15 -12.95 17.17
C ASP A 73 1.13 -13.25 16.38
N VAL A 74 0.93 -13.53 15.09
CA VAL A 74 1.93 -14.13 14.21
C VAL A 74 3.10 -13.17 13.99
N ASP A 75 4.31 -13.67 14.18
CA ASP A 75 5.60 -13.06 13.84
C ASP A 75 6.40 -13.91 12.85
N PHE A 76 7.24 -13.24 12.08
CA PHE A 76 8.03 -13.85 11.02
C PHE A 76 9.35 -13.10 10.83
N ASP A 77 10.45 -13.84 10.96
CA ASP A 77 11.82 -13.32 10.88
C ASP A 77 12.55 -13.73 9.59
N GLY A 78 11.78 -14.19 8.58
CA GLY A 78 12.34 -14.71 7.33
C GLY A 78 12.70 -16.20 7.36
N LEU A 79 12.67 -16.86 8.52
CA LEU A 79 12.94 -18.29 8.67
C LEU A 79 11.81 -19.01 9.41
N THR A 80 11.41 -18.42 10.52
CA THR A 80 10.57 -19.02 11.54
C THR A 80 9.31 -18.21 11.71
N LEU A 81 8.19 -18.90 11.71
CA LEU A 81 6.90 -18.38 12.16
C LEU A 81 6.79 -18.59 13.66
N SER A 82 6.46 -17.54 14.40
CA SER A 82 6.13 -17.63 15.82
C SER A 82 4.79 -16.97 16.11
N GLY A 83 4.19 -17.31 17.25
CA GLY A 83 2.91 -16.75 17.67
C GLY A 83 2.32 -17.52 18.84
N ILE A 84 1.03 -17.35 19.08
CA ILE A 84 0.28 -17.97 20.18
C ILE A 84 -0.66 -19.03 19.61
N LEU A 85 -0.62 -20.25 20.15
CA LEU A 85 -1.49 -21.33 19.71
C LEU A 85 -2.95 -21.02 20.07
N MET A 86 -3.85 -21.09 19.08
CA MET A 86 -5.27 -20.77 19.27
C MET A 86 -6.12 -22.00 19.59
N ASN A 87 -5.74 -23.17 19.08
CA ASN A 87 -6.48 -24.43 19.26
C ASN A 87 -5.97 -25.22 20.46
N GLU A 88 -6.86 -25.96 21.10
CA GLU A 88 -6.47 -27.04 22.01
C GLU A 88 -6.06 -28.28 21.20
N PRO A 89 -4.81 -28.77 21.35
CA PRO A 89 -4.36 -29.96 20.64
C PRO A 89 -5.09 -31.22 21.09
N VAL A 90 -5.30 -32.13 20.14
CA VAL A 90 -5.86 -33.46 20.42
C VAL A 90 -4.76 -34.52 20.50
N TRP A 91 -3.74 -34.41 19.65
CA TRP A 91 -2.72 -35.45 19.42
C TRP A 91 -1.29 -34.99 19.68
N VAL A 92 -1.11 -33.74 20.11
CA VAL A 92 0.19 -33.17 20.48
C VAL A 92 0.18 -32.84 21.96
N SER A 93 0.79 -33.70 22.79
CA SER A 93 0.71 -33.57 24.25
C SER A 93 1.63 -32.51 24.86
N SER A 94 2.57 -32.00 24.07
CA SER A 94 3.65 -31.11 24.53
C SER A 94 3.30 -29.63 24.62
N ILE A 95 2.16 -29.21 24.06
CA ILE A 95 1.69 -27.81 23.97
C ILE A 95 0.20 -27.74 24.27
N ASN A 96 -0.30 -26.58 24.67
CA ASN A 96 -1.72 -26.31 24.95
C ASN A 96 -2.16 -25.01 24.27
N ALA A 97 -3.47 -24.76 24.17
CA ALA A 97 -3.93 -23.45 23.70
C ALA A 97 -3.41 -22.32 24.59
N GLY A 98 -2.98 -21.23 23.97
CA GLY A 98 -2.34 -20.08 24.62
C GLY A 98 -0.83 -20.19 24.74
N ASP A 99 -0.21 -21.34 24.44
CA ASP A 99 1.24 -21.48 24.49
C ASP A 99 1.93 -20.74 23.32
N PRO A 100 3.10 -20.13 23.57
CA PRO A 100 3.93 -19.59 22.50
C PRO A 100 4.53 -20.74 21.69
N VAL A 101 4.39 -20.66 20.37
CA VAL A 101 4.90 -21.66 19.44
C VAL A 101 5.85 -21.03 18.43
N SER A 102 6.82 -21.81 17.96
CA SER A 102 7.82 -21.37 16.98
C SER A 102 8.14 -22.52 16.04
N VAL A 103 7.92 -22.32 14.74
CA VAL A 103 7.95 -23.35 13.69
C VAL A 103 8.56 -22.80 12.41
N SER A 104 9.20 -23.66 11.62
CA SER A 104 9.72 -23.24 10.31
C SER A 104 8.59 -22.93 9.32
N LEU A 105 8.82 -21.99 8.39
CA LEU A 105 7.84 -21.57 7.38
C LEU A 105 7.31 -22.73 6.51
N ASP A 106 8.09 -23.80 6.31
CA ASP A 106 7.65 -24.99 5.57
C ASP A 106 6.48 -25.73 6.24
N ARG A 107 6.23 -25.49 7.54
CA ARG A 107 5.08 -26.02 8.29
C ARG A 107 3.79 -25.24 8.06
N LEU A 108 3.84 -24.11 7.35
CA LEU A 108 2.67 -23.31 7.02
C LEU A 108 1.72 -24.09 6.10
N ASN A 109 0.49 -24.30 6.58
CA ASN A 109 -0.57 -24.98 5.84
C ASN A 109 -1.54 -23.97 5.21
N ASP A 110 -1.91 -22.91 5.94
CA ASP A 110 -2.80 -21.85 5.45
C ASP A 110 -2.55 -20.53 6.20
N TRP A 111 -3.12 -19.44 5.72
CA TRP A 111 -3.16 -18.16 6.43
C TRP A 111 -4.49 -17.46 6.16
N VAL A 112 -4.99 -16.72 7.16
CA VAL A 112 -6.21 -15.93 7.01
C VAL A 112 -6.07 -14.63 7.80
N TYR A 113 -6.52 -13.53 7.22
CA TYR A 113 -6.84 -12.34 8.01
C TYR A 113 -8.23 -11.83 7.64
N VAL A 114 -8.84 -11.12 8.57
CA VAL A 114 -10.19 -10.59 8.43
C VAL A 114 -10.14 -9.08 8.53
N PHE A 115 -10.76 -8.41 7.57
CA PHE A 115 -10.88 -6.97 7.55
C PHE A 115 -12.31 -6.57 7.18
N GLY A 116 -13.00 -5.91 8.11
CA GLY A 116 -14.38 -5.49 7.92
C GLY A 116 -15.34 -6.69 7.78
N GLY A 117 -15.11 -7.75 8.56
CA GLY A 117 -15.90 -8.98 8.54
C GLY A 117 -15.68 -9.88 7.31
N ARG A 118 -14.78 -9.50 6.38
CA ARG A 118 -14.44 -10.28 5.19
C ARG A 118 -13.10 -10.98 5.35
N ALA A 119 -13.05 -12.26 5.00
CA ALA A 119 -11.84 -13.08 5.05
C ALA A 119 -10.97 -12.93 3.79
N PHE A 120 -9.66 -12.88 3.99
CA PHE A 120 -8.62 -12.87 2.96
C PHE A 120 -7.65 -14.01 3.24
N GLY A 121 -7.20 -14.71 2.20
CA GLY A 121 -6.54 -16.02 2.33
C GLY A 121 -7.57 -17.12 2.57
N GLY A 122 -7.24 -18.07 3.45
CA GLY A 122 -8.13 -19.19 3.78
C GLY A 122 -8.28 -20.17 2.63
N PHE A 123 -7.19 -20.54 1.98
CA PHE A 123 -7.23 -21.43 0.81
C PHE A 123 -7.74 -22.82 1.16
N THR A 124 -7.32 -23.35 2.31
CA THR A 124 -7.76 -24.66 2.80
C THR A 124 -9.18 -24.60 3.34
N ILE A 125 -9.61 -23.44 3.87
CA ILE A 125 -11.01 -23.18 4.23
C ILE A 125 -11.87 -23.22 2.97
N ASP A 126 -11.46 -22.56 1.89
CA ASP A 126 -12.18 -22.57 0.62
C ASP A 126 -12.21 -23.98 -0.02
N ALA A 127 -11.12 -24.76 0.11
CA ALA A 127 -11.10 -26.17 -0.33
C ALA A 127 -12.16 -27.01 0.38
N LEU A 128 -12.30 -26.84 1.71
CA LEU A 128 -13.35 -27.50 2.49
C LEU A 128 -14.74 -27.00 2.07
N ARG A 129 -14.93 -25.69 1.92
CA ARG A 129 -16.21 -25.07 1.52
C ARG A 129 -16.67 -25.54 0.14
N SER A 130 -15.77 -25.83 -0.80
CA SER A 130 -16.16 -26.34 -2.12
C SER A 130 -16.78 -27.74 -2.10
N GLY A 131 -16.51 -28.54 -1.07
CA GLY A 131 -17.18 -29.84 -0.88
C GLY A 131 -18.58 -29.73 -0.26
N MET A 132 -18.92 -28.56 0.29
CA MET A 132 -20.17 -28.34 1.03
C MET A 132 -21.30 -27.89 0.11
N SER A 133 -22.52 -28.35 0.42
CA SER A 133 -23.74 -27.82 -0.19
C SER A 133 -23.93 -26.33 0.11
N ALA A 134 -24.83 -25.66 -0.61
CA ALA A 134 -25.09 -24.24 -0.38
C ALA A 134 -25.59 -23.94 1.05
N ALA A 135 -26.39 -24.83 1.64
CA ALA A 135 -26.89 -24.66 3.01
C ALA A 135 -25.77 -24.85 4.04
N GLU A 136 -24.96 -25.91 3.91
CA GLU A 136 -23.82 -26.17 4.79
C GLU A 136 -22.78 -25.04 4.75
N ARG A 137 -22.57 -24.45 3.57
CA ARG A 137 -21.70 -23.26 3.44
C ARG A 137 -22.23 -22.06 4.22
N VAL A 138 -23.54 -21.82 4.18
CA VAL A 138 -24.15 -20.73 4.95
C VAL A 138 -24.01 -20.98 6.45
N GLU A 139 -24.26 -22.21 6.91
CA GLU A 139 -24.07 -22.59 8.32
C GLU A 139 -22.60 -22.46 8.76
N HIS A 140 -21.66 -22.90 7.92
CA HIS A 140 -20.23 -22.74 8.15
C HIS A 140 -19.85 -21.27 8.28
N ASP A 141 -20.24 -20.43 7.32
CA ASP A 141 -19.88 -19.01 7.31
C ASP A 141 -20.52 -18.26 8.50
N GLN A 142 -21.75 -18.65 8.89
CA GLN A 142 -22.42 -18.14 10.10
C GLN A 142 -21.73 -18.57 11.40
N ALA A 143 -21.25 -19.81 11.49
CA ALA A 143 -20.55 -20.31 12.67
C ALA A 143 -19.23 -19.56 12.91
N TRP A 144 -18.54 -19.17 11.83
CA TRP A 144 -17.36 -18.31 11.90
C TRP A 144 -17.71 -16.83 12.08
N GLY A 145 -18.91 -16.42 11.67
CA GLY A 145 -19.33 -15.01 11.65
C GLY A 145 -18.58 -14.19 10.60
N LEU A 146 -18.09 -14.83 9.52
CA LEU A 146 -17.22 -14.22 8.51
C LEU A 146 -17.80 -14.37 7.10
N ASP A 147 -17.53 -13.37 6.25
CA ASP A 147 -17.78 -13.43 4.81
C ASP A 147 -16.53 -13.93 4.07
N PHE A 148 -16.57 -15.20 3.65
CA PHE A 148 -15.53 -15.83 2.86
C PHE A 148 -15.72 -15.67 1.33
N GLY A 149 -16.76 -14.97 0.88
CA GLY A 149 -17.07 -14.80 -0.54
C GLY A 149 -17.58 -16.07 -1.23
N GLU A 150 -17.53 -16.06 -2.56
CA GLU A 150 -17.98 -17.18 -3.39
C GLU A 150 -17.04 -18.38 -3.27
N ALA A 151 -17.60 -19.58 -3.07
CA ALA A 151 -16.81 -20.80 -2.97
C ALA A 151 -16.03 -21.09 -4.26
N GLY A 152 -14.78 -21.50 -4.11
CA GLY A 152 -13.83 -21.65 -5.22
C GLY A 152 -13.04 -20.39 -5.52
N THR A 153 -13.30 -19.30 -4.79
CA THR A 153 -12.58 -18.03 -4.95
C THR A 153 -11.96 -17.56 -3.64
N VAL A 154 -10.79 -16.94 -3.74
CA VAL A 154 -10.00 -16.42 -2.60
C VAL A 154 -9.61 -14.98 -2.88
N MET A 155 -9.62 -14.13 -1.86
CA MET A 155 -9.13 -12.75 -1.93
C MET A 155 -7.80 -12.62 -1.18
N LEU A 156 -6.86 -11.83 -1.69
CA LEU A 156 -5.52 -11.70 -1.08
C LEU A 156 -5.30 -10.35 -0.37
N VAL A 157 -5.92 -9.29 -0.88
CA VAL A 157 -5.76 -7.91 -0.39
C VAL A 157 -7.09 -7.18 -0.37
N PRO A 158 -7.32 -6.24 0.56
CA PRO A 158 -8.54 -5.44 0.57
C PRO A 158 -8.66 -4.61 -0.72
N PRO A 159 -9.87 -4.41 -1.26
CA PRO A 159 -10.06 -3.53 -2.39
C PRO A 159 -9.70 -2.08 -2.05
N ALA A 160 -9.18 -1.35 -3.03
CA ALA A 160 -9.07 0.10 -2.90
C ALA A 160 -10.48 0.72 -2.80
N GLU A 161 -10.57 1.86 -2.13
CA GLU A 161 -11.83 2.56 -1.89
C GLU A 161 -12.65 2.74 -3.18
N GLY A 162 -13.91 2.31 -3.15
CA GLY A 162 -14.83 2.38 -4.29
C GLY A 162 -14.57 1.36 -5.41
N LYS A 163 -13.68 0.38 -5.23
CA LYS A 163 -13.43 -0.70 -6.19
C LYS A 163 -13.96 -2.04 -5.69
N SER A 164 -14.31 -2.91 -6.64
CA SER A 164 -14.64 -4.30 -6.34
C SER A 164 -13.41 -5.09 -5.90
N PRO A 165 -13.57 -6.09 -5.01
CA PRO A 165 -12.49 -6.99 -4.64
C PRO A 165 -11.99 -7.77 -5.85
N VAL A 166 -10.69 -8.07 -5.84
CA VAL A 166 -10.09 -8.98 -6.82
C VAL A 166 -10.14 -10.38 -6.23
N CYS A 167 -10.97 -11.23 -6.83
CA CYS A 167 -11.08 -12.64 -6.47
C CYS A 167 -10.16 -13.48 -7.38
N PHE A 168 -9.54 -14.48 -6.78
CA PHE A 168 -8.64 -15.41 -7.43
C PHE A 168 -9.22 -16.83 -7.37
N THR A 169 -8.90 -17.68 -8.33
CA THR A 169 -9.14 -19.13 -8.13
C THR A 169 -8.23 -19.66 -7.02
N ARG A 170 -8.65 -20.72 -6.34
CA ARG A 170 -7.85 -21.35 -5.28
C ARG A 170 -6.45 -21.78 -5.76
N ALA A 171 -6.34 -22.31 -6.98
CA ALA A 171 -5.08 -22.81 -7.55
C ALA A 171 -4.16 -21.71 -8.08
N LEU A 172 -4.67 -20.47 -8.23
CA LEU A 172 -3.94 -19.32 -8.73
C LEU A 172 -3.24 -19.56 -10.08
N ASP A 173 -3.84 -20.39 -10.94
CA ASP A 173 -3.24 -20.92 -12.17
C ASP A 173 -3.87 -20.35 -13.45
N SER A 174 -5.08 -19.79 -13.33
CA SER A 174 -5.78 -19.17 -14.44
C SER A 174 -5.01 -17.99 -15.03
N ALA A 175 -5.23 -17.69 -16.31
CA ALA A 175 -4.56 -16.57 -16.96
C ALA A 175 -4.95 -15.21 -16.34
N SER A 176 -6.17 -15.10 -15.80
CA SER A 176 -6.62 -13.95 -15.01
C SER A 176 -5.85 -13.84 -13.70
N ASP A 177 -5.70 -14.93 -12.95
CA ASP A 177 -4.99 -14.93 -11.67
C ASP A 177 -3.53 -14.55 -11.85
N LYS A 178 -2.85 -15.15 -12.83
CA LYS A 178 -1.45 -14.83 -13.13
C LYS A 178 -1.25 -13.34 -13.44
N ARG A 179 -2.15 -12.75 -14.24
CA ARG A 179 -2.09 -11.30 -14.55
C ARG A 179 -2.38 -10.44 -13.32
N ALA A 180 -3.43 -10.77 -12.57
CA ALA A 180 -3.81 -10.03 -11.37
C ALA A 180 -2.74 -10.10 -10.28
N LEU A 181 -2.17 -11.29 -10.07
CA LEU A 181 -1.12 -11.53 -9.09
C LEU A 181 0.17 -10.81 -9.48
N ASN A 182 0.63 -10.90 -10.73
CA ASN A 182 1.80 -10.16 -11.20
C ASN A 182 1.64 -8.65 -11.00
N LYS A 183 0.43 -8.12 -11.24
CA LYS A 183 0.11 -6.72 -10.95
C LYS A 183 0.20 -6.42 -9.46
N LEU A 184 -0.43 -7.22 -8.59
CA LEU A 184 -0.42 -7.01 -7.14
C LEU A 184 0.99 -7.09 -6.53
N GLU A 185 1.81 -8.04 -6.98
CA GLU A 185 3.19 -8.24 -6.51
C GLU A 185 4.12 -7.07 -6.84
N ARG A 186 3.77 -6.28 -7.85
CA ARG A 186 4.53 -5.11 -8.29
C ARG A 186 3.98 -3.80 -7.74
N LEU A 187 2.79 -3.80 -7.12
CA LEU A 187 2.19 -2.61 -6.53
C LEU A 187 2.66 -2.42 -5.09
N GLU A 188 2.90 -1.14 -4.75
CA GLU A 188 3.16 -0.74 -3.38
C GLU A 188 1.88 -0.86 -2.53
N HIS A 189 2.05 -1.15 -1.25
CA HIS A 189 0.93 -1.17 -0.32
C HIS A 189 0.37 0.25 -0.11
N PRO A 190 -0.97 0.46 -0.10
CA PRO A 190 -1.56 1.79 0.09
C PRO A 190 -1.10 2.51 1.36
N MET A 191 -0.92 1.79 2.48
CA MET A 191 -0.37 2.40 3.69
C MET A 191 1.09 2.84 3.52
N GLY A 192 1.89 2.09 2.75
CA GLY A 192 3.26 2.48 2.43
C GLY A 192 3.31 3.79 1.63
N LEU A 193 2.43 3.94 0.64
CA LEU A 193 2.31 5.19 -0.11
C LEU A 193 1.93 6.38 0.79
N ASN A 194 0.99 6.17 1.71
CA ASN A 194 0.53 7.23 2.61
C ASN A 194 1.56 7.59 3.69
N ALA A 195 2.30 6.60 4.20
CA ALA A 195 3.31 6.78 5.25
C ALA A 195 4.67 7.26 4.73
N GLN A 196 4.92 7.19 3.41
CA GLN A 196 6.19 7.54 2.77
C GLN A 196 6.74 8.90 3.23
N GLY A 197 5.91 9.95 3.21
CA GLY A 197 6.36 11.30 3.56
C GLY A 197 6.79 11.42 5.03
N ALA A 198 6.09 10.75 5.93
CA ALA A 198 6.41 10.76 7.36
C ALA A 198 7.71 9.99 7.66
N VAL A 199 7.95 8.86 6.97
CA VAL A 199 9.18 8.09 7.11
C VAL A 199 10.38 8.86 6.57
N GLU A 200 10.25 9.52 5.42
CA GLU A 200 11.32 10.36 4.87
C GLU A 200 11.64 11.58 5.75
N GLU A 201 10.64 12.16 6.42
CA GLU A 201 10.82 13.23 7.39
C GLU A 201 11.55 12.71 8.64
N GLY A 202 11.10 11.59 9.21
CA GLY A 202 11.74 10.97 10.36
C GLY A 202 13.20 10.58 10.11
N LEU A 203 13.51 10.01 8.95
CA LEU A 203 14.88 9.67 8.56
C LEU A 203 15.76 10.91 8.32
N ARG A 204 15.17 12.06 7.96
CA ARG A 204 15.92 13.32 7.80
C ARG A 204 16.25 13.93 9.15
N ASP A 205 15.30 13.87 10.07
CA ASP A 205 15.44 14.40 11.43
C ASP A 205 16.41 13.53 12.24
N ASP A 206 16.35 12.22 12.05
CA ASP A 206 17.27 11.25 12.65
C ASP A 206 17.77 10.23 11.60
N PRO A 207 18.91 10.52 10.94
CA PRO A 207 19.53 9.59 9.99
C PRO A 207 19.99 8.26 10.61
N GLY A 208 20.19 8.20 11.94
CA GLY A 208 20.59 6.97 12.64
C GLY A 208 19.56 5.84 12.48
N LEU A 209 18.27 6.20 12.39
CA LEU A 209 17.16 5.25 12.17
C LEU A 209 17.35 4.35 10.94
N ALA A 210 18.13 4.77 9.94
CA ALA A 210 18.42 3.96 8.76
C ALA A 210 19.40 2.81 9.05
N THR A 211 20.30 2.99 10.02
CA THR A 211 21.44 2.10 10.30
C THR A 211 21.35 1.42 11.66
N ASP A 212 20.51 1.93 12.55
CA ASP A 212 20.34 1.40 13.90
C ASP A 212 19.69 0.03 13.86
N TYR A 213 20.19 -0.85 14.73
CA TYR A 213 19.61 -2.16 14.98
C TYR A 213 18.63 -2.05 16.14
N ASP A 214 17.48 -2.69 15.99
CA ASP A 214 16.56 -2.89 17.09
C ASP A 214 17.06 -3.98 18.07
N ASP A 215 16.31 -4.18 19.15
CA ASP A 215 16.63 -5.16 20.20
C ASP A 215 16.69 -6.61 19.69
N SER A 216 16.11 -6.89 18.51
CA SER A 216 16.16 -8.20 17.87
C SER A 216 17.37 -8.35 16.93
N GLY A 217 18.20 -7.32 16.76
CA GLY A 217 19.30 -7.31 15.83
C GLY A 217 18.86 -7.10 14.38
N TRP A 218 17.80 -6.31 14.15
CA TRP A 218 17.31 -5.96 12.82
C TRP A 218 17.36 -4.46 12.57
N GLN A 219 17.85 -4.06 11.39
CA GLN A 219 17.68 -2.70 10.88
C GLN A 219 16.31 -2.53 10.24
N MET A 220 15.86 -1.27 10.13
CA MET A 220 14.62 -0.94 9.44
C MET A 220 14.58 -1.51 8.02
N ILE A 221 15.69 -1.43 7.27
CA ILE A 221 15.77 -1.96 5.90
C ILE A 221 15.48 -3.47 5.81
N HIS A 222 15.89 -4.25 6.81
CA HIS A 222 15.61 -5.68 6.86
C HIS A 222 14.11 -5.94 7.00
N ARG A 223 13.44 -5.25 7.94
CA ARG A 223 12.00 -5.41 8.19
C ARG A 223 11.17 -4.94 7.00
N GLU A 224 11.49 -3.79 6.42
CA GLU A 224 10.77 -3.26 5.26
C GLU A 224 10.96 -4.12 4.01
N THR A 225 12.13 -4.73 3.86
CA THR A 225 12.40 -5.68 2.76
C THR A 225 11.57 -6.95 2.90
N LEU A 226 11.52 -7.53 4.10
CA LEU A 226 10.72 -8.72 4.37
C LEU A 226 9.20 -8.45 4.16
N ALA A 227 8.74 -7.26 4.56
CA ALA A 227 7.37 -6.80 4.34
C ALA A 227 7.05 -6.44 2.88
N GLY A 228 8.07 -6.22 2.04
CA GLY A 228 7.88 -5.84 0.63
C GLY A 228 7.56 -4.37 0.40
N ASN A 229 7.91 -3.48 1.32
CA ASN A 229 7.72 -2.04 1.20
C ASN A 229 8.84 -1.43 0.34
N CYS A 230 8.78 -1.68 -0.97
CA CYS A 230 9.86 -1.39 -1.91
C CYS A 230 10.28 0.09 -1.93
N ASN A 231 9.32 1.02 -1.81
CA ASN A 231 9.62 2.45 -1.71
C ASN A 231 10.45 2.79 -0.45
N PHE A 232 10.18 2.13 0.68
CA PHE A 232 10.92 2.38 1.92
C PHE A 232 12.33 1.84 1.80
N VAL A 233 12.49 0.65 1.22
CA VAL A 233 13.81 0.07 0.92
C VAL A 233 14.62 1.01 0.02
N ALA A 234 14.02 1.54 -1.05
CA ALA A 234 14.68 2.50 -1.92
C ALA A 234 15.10 3.79 -1.18
N THR A 235 14.23 4.34 -0.34
CA THR A 235 14.55 5.53 0.47
C THR A 235 15.70 5.24 1.44
N LEU A 236 15.67 4.11 2.15
CA LEU A 236 16.71 3.74 3.11
C LEU A 236 18.07 3.57 2.42
N LEU A 237 18.11 2.90 1.26
CA LEU A 237 19.32 2.77 0.45
C LEU A 237 19.86 4.13 -0.03
N TYR A 238 18.95 5.02 -0.46
CA TYR A 238 19.34 6.37 -0.88
C TYR A 238 19.92 7.20 0.29
N MET A 239 19.42 6.96 1.50
CA MET A 239 19.88 7.62 2.73
C MET A 239 21.11 6.98 3.36
N GLY A 240 21.70 5.94 2.73
CA GLY A 240 22.97 5.36 3.12
C GLY A 240 22.87 4.08 3.94
N ALA A 241 21.70 3.45 4.02
CA ALA A 241 21.59 2.10 4.59
C ALA A 241 22.47 1.12 3.79
N ASP A 242 23.23 0.28 4.50
CA ASP A 242 24.11 -0.71 3.87
C ASP A 242 23.30 -1.96 3.48
N SER A 243 23.22 -2.26 2.19
CA SER A 243 22.53 -3.44 1.69
C SER A 243 23.21 -4.76 2.06
N ALA A 244 24.50 -4.71 2.41
CA ALA A 244 25.30 -5.87 2.79
C ALA A 244 25.30 -6.13 4.31
N ALA A 245 24.71 -5.22 5.11
CA ALA A 245 24.51 -5.45 6.53
C ALA A 245 23.64 -6.69 6.75
N THR A 246 23.96 -7.48 7.77
CA THR A 246 23.23 -8.71 8.11
C THR A 246 22.44 -8.53 9.40
N ASN A 247 21.27 -9.15 9.45
CA ASN A 247 20.49 -9.25 10.69
C ASN A 247 21.02 -10.34 11.64
N SER A 248 20.36 -10.52 12.79
CA SER A 248 20.62 -11.59 13.76
C SER A 248 20.65 -13.00 13.16
N ASN A 249 19.92 -13.21 12.06
CA ASN A 249 19.82 -14.50 11.37
C ASN A 249 20.91 -14.68 10.29
N GLY A 250 21.83 -13.71 10.15
CA GLY A 250 22.90 -13.72 9.15
C GLY A 250 22.44 -13.41 7.72
N HIS A 251 21.22 -12.92 7.54
CA HIS A 251 20.68 -12.57 6.24
C HIS A 251 20.93 -11.11 5.90
N ASP A 252 21.44 -10.86 4.70
CA ASP A 252 21.51 -9.53 4.09
C ASP A 252 20.15 -9.12 3.47
N VAL A 253 20.08 -7.88 3.00
CA VAL A 253 18.86 -7.30 2.42
C VAL A 253 18.40 -8.09 1.19
N LEU A 254 19.31 -8.49 0.30
CA LEU A 254 18.97 -9.24 -0.92
C LEU A 254 18.45 -10.65 -0.59
N THR A 255 19.02 -11.32 0.40
CA THR A 255 18.57 -12.62 0.89
C THR A 255 17.17 -12.53 1.45
N LEU A 256 16.87 -11.52 2.27
CA LEU A 256 15.53 -11.27 2.78
C LEU A 256 14.52 -10.98 1.66
N ALA A 257 14.92 -10.22 0.64
CA ALA A 257 14.05 -9.94 -0.51
C ALA A 257 13.70 -11.22 -1.29
N ARG A 258 14.66 -12.14 -1.44
CA ARG A 258 14.47 -13.45 -2.09
C ARG A 258 13.60 -14.38 -1.26
N ILE A 259 13.77 -14.40 0.07
CA ILE A 259 12.91 -15.13 1.00
C ILE A 259 11.47 -14.62 0.92
N ALA A 260 11.28 -13.31 0.97
CA ALA A 260 9.95 -12.70 0.89
C ALA A 260 9.29 -12.88 -0.48
N GLY A 261 10.11 -12.91 -1.55
CA GLY A 261 9.66 -13.15 -2.91
C GLY A 261 8.94 -11.97 -3.55
N TRP A 262 9.35 -10.73 -3.24
CA TRP A 262 8.78 -9.51 -3.84
C TRP A 262 9.57 -9.10 -5.10
N PRO A 263 9.03 -9.27 -6.32
CA PRO A 263 9.80 -9.07 -7.55
C PRO A 263 10.38 -7.67 -7.68
N ARG A 264 9.59 -6.64 -7.34
CA ARG A 264 10.02 -5.23 -7.44
C ARG A 264 11.20 -4.92 -6.51
N THR A 265 11.22 -5.50 -5.31
CA THR A 265 12.30 -5.31 -4.34
C THR A 265 13.56 -6.07 -4.75
N ILE A 266 13.41 -7.29 -5.27
CA ILE A 266 14.53 -8.06 -5.83
C ILE A 266 15.15 -7.32 -7.02
N GLU A 267 14.33 -6.86 -7.98
CA GLU A 267 14.79 -6.09 -9.14
C GLU A 267 15.50 -4.78 -8.74
N LEU A 268 15.05 -4.13 -7.66
CA LEU A 268 15.69 -2.93 -7.11
C LEU A 268 17.09 -3.24 -6.57
N LEU A 269 17.24 -4.35 -5.83
CA LEU A 269 18.49 -4.74 -5.15
C LEU A 269 19.50 -5.42 -6.09
N GLU A 270 19.04 -6.14 -7.11
CA GLU A 270 19.89 -6.73 -8.15
C GLU A 270 20.30 -5.72 -9.23
N GLY A 271 19.58 -4.60 -9.30
CA GLY A 271 19.87 -3.50 -10.22
C GLY A 271 21.11 -2.69 -9.82
N ASP A 272 21.66 -1.95 -10.79
CA ASP A 272 22.73 -0.98 -10.52
C ASP A 272 22.16 0.31 -9.87
N ARG A 273 23.04 1.15 -9.31
CA ARG A 273 22.70 2.43 -8.66
C ARG A 273 21.79 3.33 -9.52
N SER A 274 21.89 3.25 -10.84
CA SER A 274 21.01 3.98 -11.77
C SER A 274 19.53 3.58 -11.67
N ASN A 275 19.20 2.35 -11.26
CA ASN A 275 17.82 1.92 -11.02
C ASN A 275 17.27 2.54 -9.73
N LEU A 276 18.09 2.61 -8.68
CA LEU A 276 17.75 3.29 -7.44
C LEU A 276 17.46 4.77 -7.68
N GLU A 277 18.33 5.45 -8.43
CA GLU A 277 18.14 6.86 -8.79
C GLU A 277 16.85 7.07 -9.59
N LYS A 278 16.59 6.25 -10.61
CA LYS A 278 15.32 6.31 -11.37
C LYS A 278 14.10 6.07 -10.48
N HIS A 279 14.19 5.16 -9.51
CA HIS A 279 13.09 4.85 -8.60
C HIS A 279 12.76 6.02 -7.69
N VAL A 280 13.79 6.69 -7.14
CA VAL A 280 13.63 7.92 -6.34
C VAL A 280 13.20 9.11 -7.21
N GLN A 281 13.73 9.22 -8.43
CA GLN A 281 13.47 10.33 -9.35
C GLN A 281 12.11 10.24 -10.06
N ARG A 282 11.44 9.08 -10.06
CA ARG A 282 10.02 8.95 -10.48
C ARG A 282 9.04 9.72 -9.59
N ARG A 283 9.51 10.46 -8.57
CA ARG A 283 8.76 11.58 -7.97
C ARG A 283 8.20 12.45 -9.09
N GLY A 284 6.88 12.61 -9.11
CA GLY A 284 6.17 13.39 -10.12
C GLY A 284 6.87 14.73 -10.36
N PHE A 285 6.92 15.15 -11.63
CA PHE A 285 7.52 16.42 -12.02
C PHE A 285 7.04 17.52 -11.06
N PRO A 286 7.94 18.21 -10.34
CA PRO A 286 7.53 19.21 -9.38
C PRO A 286 6.68 20.23 -10.13
N ALA A 287 5.48 20.53 -9.64
CA ALA A 287 4.55 21.39 -10.39
C ALA A 287 4.97 22.88 -10.40
N TRP A 288 5.94 23.26 -9.56
CA TRP A 288 6.36 24.66 -9.40
C TRP A 288 6.97 25.30 -10.65
N PRO A 289 7.70 24.63 -11.58
CA PRO A 289 8.15 25.25 -12.82
C PRO A 289 7.00 25.55 -13.77
N ILE A 290 5.96 24.68 -13.81
CA ILE A 290 4.72 24.94 -14.54
C ILE A 290 4.00 26.14 -13.89
N GLY A 291 3.89 26.13 -12.56
CA GLY A 291 3.32 27.24 -11.79
C GLY A 291 4.02 28.56 -12.03
N LEU A 292 5.35 28.57 -12.02
CA LEU A 292 6.18 29.76 -12.24
C LEU A 292 5.96 30.32 -13.65
N THR A 293 5.92 29.43 -14.66
CA THR A 293 5.63 29.82 -16.04
C THR A 293 4.24 30.45 -16.15
N MET A 294 3.23 29.86 -15.50
CA MET A 294 1.87 30.41 -15.47
C MET A 294 1.82 31.78 -14.77
N ALA A 295 2.51 31.92 -13.64
CA ALA A 295 2.57 33.19 -12.91
C ALA A 295 3.25 34.29 -13.74
N VAL A 296 4.36 33.97 -14.42
CA VAL A 296 5.05 34.93 -15.31
C VAL A 296 4.14 35.36 -16.46
N ILE A 297 3.47 34.43 -17.14
CA ILE A 297 2.52 34.75 -18.22
C ILE A 297 1.38 35.63 -17.69
N GLY A 298 0.83 35.31 -16.52
CA GLY A 298 -0.22 36.11 -15.89
C GLY A 298 0.22 37.54 -15.57
N VAL A 299 1.38 37.72 -14.93
CA VAL A 299 1.93 39.05 -14.60
C VAL A 299 2.25 39.86 -15.85
N VAL A 300 2.95 39.26 -16.83
CA VAL A 300 3.31 39.94 -18.08
C VAL A 300 2.06 40.32 -18.87
N GLY A 301 1.07 39.43 -18.96
CA GLY A 301 -0.21 39.72 -19.62
C GLY A 301 -0.96 40.87 -18.95
N LEU A 302 -1.02 40.90 -17.61
CA LEU A 302 -1.66 41.99 -16.86
C LEU A 302 -0.90 43.32 -17.03
N TYR A 303 0.43 43.29 -17.09
CA TYR A 303 1.25 44.47 -17.33
C TYR A 303 1.01 45.06 -18.72
N PHE A 304 1.01 44.23 -19.77
CA PHE A 304 0.67 44.68 -21.13
C PHE A 304 -0.77 45.20 -21.22
N ALA A 305 -1.71 44.57 -20.52
CA ALA A 305 -3.08 45.03 -20.43
C ALA A 305 -3.17 46.45 -19.83
N ALA A 306 -2.52 46.70 -18.70
CA ALA A 306 -2.49 48.01 -18.06
C ALA A 306 -1.80 49.08 -18.93
N LEU A 307 -0.67 48.75 -19.56
CA LEU A 307 0.06 49.66 -20.45
C LEU A 307 -0.75 50.07 -21.68
N SER A 308 -1.41 49.10 -22.33
CA SER A 308 -2.24 49.37 -23.52
C SER A 308 -3.39 50.33 -23.22
N GLN A 309 -3.93 50.29 -22.00
CA GLN A 309 -4.98 51.18 -21.53
C GLN A 309 -4.45 52.59 -21.21
N SER A 310 -3.23 52.70 -20.67
CA SER A 310 -2.60 53.99 -20.32
C SER A 310 -2.06 54.78 -21.52
N THR A 311 -1.54 54.10 -22.56
CA THR A 311 -0.84 54.78 -23.67
C THR A 311 -1.73 55.23 -24.82
N GLY A 312 -3.03 54.95 -24.79
CA GLY A 312 -3.98 55.36 -25.84
C GLY A 312 -3.51 55.02 -27.27
N SER A 313 -2.75 53.94 -27.44
CA SER A 313 -2.00 53.72 -28.68
C SER A 313 -2.91 53.32 -29.85
N LEU A 314 -2.62 53.92 -31.00
CA LEU A 314 -3.41 53.96 -32.24
C LEU A 314 -3.64 52.61 -32.96
N ILE A 315 -3.24 51.46 -32.39
CA ILE A 315 -3.22 50.17 -33.10
C ILE A 315 -4.47 49.32 -32.87
N VAL A 316 -5.29 49.60 -31.85
CA VAL A 316 -6.50 48.79 -31.58
C VAL A 316 -7.69 49.69 -31.27
N ARG A 317 -8.19 50.37 -32.31
CA ARG A 317 -9.42 51.17 -32.22
C ARG A 317 -10.69 50.38 -32.61
N ASN A 318 -10.56 49.10 -32.98
CA ASN A 318 -11.71 48.22 -33.22
C ASN A 318 -11.54 46.91 -32.45
N ASP A 319 -12.57 46.63 -31.64
CA ASP A 319 -12.93 45.39 -30.95
C ASP A 319 -11.98 44.80 -29.88
N SER A 320 -12.32 45.12 -28.62
CA SER A 320 -12.46 44.15 -27.52
C SER A 320 -11.27 43.26 -27.12
N LEU A 321 -10.03 43.63 -27.45
CA LEU A 321 -8.86 42.78 -27.14
C LEU A 321 -8.61 42.63 -25.63
N LEU A 322 -9.20 43.50 -24.79
CA LEU A 322 -9.32 43.33 -23.34
C LEU A 322 -10.79 43.33 -22.92
N SER A 323 -11.56 42.36 -23.41
CA SER A 323 -12.82 42.02 -22.75
C SER A 323 -12.55 41.70 -21.27
N THR A 324 -13.48 42.03 -20.39
CA THR A 324 -13.44 41.64 -18.96
C THR A 324 -13.09 40.15 -18.79
N GLY A 325 -13.47 39.31 -19.75
CA GLY A 325 -13.09 37.90 -19.83
C GLY A 325 -11.58 37.64 -19.94
N LEU A 326 -10.82 38.40 -20.74
CA LEU A 326 -9.36 38.21 -20.86
C LEU A 326 -8.63 38.62 -19.57
N PHE A 327 -9.05 39.71 -18.93
CA PHE A 327 -8.48 40.15 -17.65
C PHE A 327 -8.73 39.10 -16.55
N ILE A 328 -9.97 38.60 -16.45
CA ILE A 328 -10.32 37.50 -15.54
C ILE A 328 -9.47 36.26 -15.83
N ALA A 329 -9.29 35.89 -17.09
CA ALA A 329 -8.47 34.75 -17.47
C ALA A 329 -7.01 34.91 -17.04
N LEU A 330 -6.43 36.09 -17.18
CA LEU A 330 -5.05 36.39 -16.75
C LEU A 330 -4.88 36.35 -15.23
N VAL A 331 -5.81 36.92 -14.47
CA VAL A 331 -5.82 36.83 -13.00
C VAL A 331 -5.98 35.39 -12.54
N TRP A 332 -6.84 34.62 -13.20
CA TRP A 332 -7.03 33.21 -12.90
C TRP A 332 -5.77 32.39 -13.21
N PHE A 333 -5.11 32.64 -14.34
CA PHE A 333 -3.86 32.00 -14.73
C PHE A 333 -2.72 32.31 -13.74
N LEU A 334 -2.63 33.57 -13.30
CA LEU A 334 -1.71 33.99 -12.24
C LEU A 334 -2.00 33.28 -10.91
N GLY A 335 -3.26 33.23 -10.49
CA GLY A 335 -3.68 32.55 -9.25
C GLY A 335 -3.36 31.06 -9.26
N GLN A 336 -3.66 30.36 -10.36
CA GLN A 336 -3.30 28.95 -10.53
C GLN A 336 -1.78 28.76 -10.54
N GLY A 337 -1.03 29.67 -11.18
CA GLY A 337 0.42 29.67 -11.15
C GLY A 337 0.98 29.77 -9.73
N LEU A 338 0.48 30.70 -8.93
CA LEU A 338 0.86 30.88 -7.54
C LEU A 338 0.50 29.66 -6.68
N ILE A 339 -0.69 29.06 -6.87
CA ILE A 339 -1.08 27.81 -6.18
C ILE A 339 -0.08 26.70 -6.46
N LEU A 340 0.28 26.49 -7.74
CA LEU A 340 1.28 25.49 -8.15
C LEU A 340 2.68 25.80 -7.61
N CYS A 341 3.02 27.07 -7.38
CA CYS A 341 4.26 27.50 -6.74
C CYS A 341 4.29 27.30 -5.22
N THR A 342 3.15 27.38 -4.52
CA THR A 342 3.08 27.20 -3.05
C THR A 342 3.32 25.75 -2.59
N GLY A 343 3.50 24.81 -3.52
CA GLY A 343 3.99 23.47 -3.24
C GLY A 343 3.04 22.62 -2.39
N PRO A 344 3.56 21.70 -1.54
CA PRO A 344 2.75 20.76 -0.76
C PRO A 344 1.77 21.39 0.22
N TRP A 345 1.92 22.67 0.56
CA TRP A 345 1.09 23.34 1.56
C TRP A 345 -0.38 23.47 1.10
N TYR A 346 -0.62 24.00 -0.10
CA TYR A 346 -1.98 24.14 -0.64
C TYR A 346 -2.64 22.76 -0.83
N PHE A 347 -1.90 21.77 -1.34
CA PHE A 347 -2.45 20.43 -1.56
C PHE A 347 -2.80 19.70 -0.25
N ARG A 348 -1.96 19.81 0.79
CA ARG A 348 -2.27 19.26 2.12
C ARG A 348 -3.48 19.95 2.77
N LEU A 349 -3.62 21.27 2.61
CA LEU A 349 -4.79 21.99 3.09
C LEU A 349 -6.06 21.61 2.32
N ARG A 350 -5.94 21.45 1.00
CA ARG A 350 -7.02 21.04 0.09
C ARG A 350 -7.61 19.69 0.48
N GLU A 351 -6.77 18.72 0.81
CA GLU A 351 -7.19 17.36 1.23
C GLU A 351 -8.01 17.37 2.52
N ARG A 352 -7.77 18.35 3.41
CA ARG A 352 -8.51 18.52 4.66
C ARG A 352 -9.89 19.16 4.49
N THR A 353 -10.25 19.63 3.29
CA THR A 353 -11.53 20.28 3.04
C THR A 353 -12.61 19.31 2.54
N PRO A 354 -13.90 19.53 2.87
CA PRO A 354 -15.00 18.68 2.41
C PRO A 354 -15.09 18.58 0.88
N ILE A 355 -15.61 17.46 0.39
CA ILE A 355 -15.94 17.28 -1.03
C ILE A 355 -17.36 17.80 -1.27
N TRP A 356 -17.53 18.71 -2.22
CA TRP A 356 -18.84 19.16 -2.72
C TRP A 356 -19.01 18.67 -4.16
N GLY A 357 -19.75 17.58 -4.33
CA GLY A 357 -19.89 16.90 -5.62
C GLY A 357 -18.57 16.24 -6.07
N LYS A 358 -17.95 16.77 -7.12
CA LYS A 358 -16.64 16.31 -7.65
C LYS A 358 -15.48 17.25 -7.33
N ALA A 359 -15.74 18.38 -6.66
CA ALA A 359 -14.72 19.38 -6.32
C ALA A 359 -14.53 19.46 -4.80
N ARG A 360 -13.34 19.89 -4.36
CA ARG A 360 -13.11 20.19 -2.94
C ARG A 360 -13.61 21.60 -2.64
N ALA A 361 -14.13 21.82 -1.42
CA ALA A 361 -14.66 23.12 -1.01
C ALA A 361 -13.60 24.24 -1.14
N LEU A 362 -12.33 23.94 -0.88
CA LEU A 362 -11.23 24.90 -1.07
C LEU A 362 -11.08 25.35 -2.53
N ASP A 363 -11.24 24.45 -3.49
CA ASP A 363 -11.10 24.78 -4.92
C ASP A 363 -12.22 25.71 -5.39
N LEU A 364 -13.45 25.44 -4.92
CA LEU A 364 -14.62 26.27 -5.23
C LEU A 364 -14.49 27.65 -4.61
N LEU A 365 -14.04 27.74 -3.35
CA LEU A 365 -13.82 29.01 -2.66
C LEU A 365 -12.70 29.82 -3.35
N ALA A 366 -11.57 29.18 -3.67
CA ALA A 366 -10.46 29.81 -4.36
C ALA A 366 -10.86 30.35 -5.75
N MET A 367 -11.66 29.57 -6.50
CA MET A 367 -12.18 30.01 -7.80
C MET A 367 -13.11 31.23 -7.66
N LEU A 368 -14.03 31.21 -6.69
CA LEU A 368 -15.01 32.27 -6.51
C LEU A 368 -14.36 33.57 -6.00
N ILE A 369 -13.42 33.46 -5.05
CA ILE A 369 -12.62 34.59 -4.57
C ILE A 369 -11.77 35.16 -5.71
N GLY A 370 -11.13 34.31 -6.53
CA GLY A 370 -10.30 34.75 -7.64
C GLY A 370 -11.08 35.55 -8.68
N VAL A 371 -12.31 35.12 -9.02
CA VAL A 371 -13.18 35.84 -9.96
C VAL A 371 -13.63 37.19 -9.39
N LEU A 372 -14.07 37.23 -8.12
CA LEU A 372 -14.48 38.48 -7.46
C LEU A 372 -13.32 39.47 -7.38
N LEU A 373 -12.14 39.00 -7.00
CA LEU A 373 -10.92 39.79 -6.95
C LEU A 373 -10.58 40.36 -8.33
N ALA A 374 -10.65 39.54 -9.39
CA ALA A 374 -10.40 39.99 -10.76
C ALA A 374 -11.38 41.09 -11.21
N PHE A 375 -12.67 40.95 -10.91
CA PHE A 375 -13.67 41.98 -11.21
C PHE A 375 -13.37 43.30 -10.50
N PHE A 376 -13.08 43.25 -9.20
CA PHE A 376 -12.78 44.44 -8.41
C PHE A 376 -11.50 45.14 -8.87
N LEU A 377 -10.44 44.38 -9.13
CA LEU A 377 -9.18 44.92 -9.66
C LEU A 377 -9.34 45.53 -11.05
N HIS A 378 -10.16 44.93 -11.92
CA HIS A 378 -10.41 45.47 -13.25
C HIS A 378 -11.10 46.84 -13.19
N ASP A 379 -12.17 46.94 -12.39
CA ASP A 379 -12.93 48.17 -12.21
C ASP A 379 -12.07 49.27 -11.56
N HIS A 380 -11.31 48.91 -10.53
CA HIS A 380 -10.43 49.85 -9.84
C HIS A 380 -9.28 50.35 -10.74
N LEU A 381 -8.67 49.45 -11.52
CA LEU A 381 -7.63 49.80 -12.49
C LEU A 381 -8.17 50.74 -13.58
N GLY A 382 -9.37 50.48 -14.09
CA GLY A 382 -10.05 51.36 -15.05
C GLY A 382 -10.28 52.76 -14.48
N ASN A 383 -10.82 52.84 -13.26
CA ASN A 383 -11.06 54.13 -12.58
C ASN A 383 -9.75 54.90 -12.31
N TYR A 384 -8.69 54.21 -11.89
CA TYR A 384 -7.38 54.81 -11.64
C TYR A 384 -6.72 55.35 -12.92
N LEU A 385 -6.73 54.56 -14.00
CA LEU A 385 -6.16 54.97 -15.29
C LEU A 385 -6.95 56.10 -15.96
N HIS A 386 -8.24 56.24 -15.68
CA HIS A 386 -9.02 57.41 -16.12
C HIS A 386 -8.75 58.69 -15.29
N SER A 387 -8.19 58.53 -14.08
CA SER A 387 -7.85 59.65 -13.19
C SER A 387 -6.42 60.20 -13.38
N LEU A 388 -5.57 59.44 -14.09
CA LEU A 388 -4.23 59.82 -14.55
C LEU A 388 -4.31 60.50 -15.92
#